data_AF-A0A4Q3JLK6-F1
#
_entry.id   AF-A0A4Q3JLK6-F1
#
_cell.length_a   1.000
_cell.length_b   1.000
_cell.length_c   1.000
_cell.angle_alpha   90.00
_cell.angle_beta   90.00
_cell.angle_gamma   90.00
#
_symmetry.space_group_name_H-M   'P 1'
#
loop_
_entity.id
_entity.type
_entity.pdbx_description
1 polymer ?
#
loop_
_entity_poly.entity_id
_entity_poly.type
_entity_poly.pdbx_seq_one_letter_code
_entity_poly.pdbx_strand_id
1 'polypeptide(L)'
;MGAAHYPTAPPLSQGKRTPAGPFMASSSAVGEGLSGRGRSQVAEGEAEPLALAVEAITERFPVVVANIEARVLIPMAPALAARVQTDGLLVLSGILEGQQDDVSAAYAALGPARLDRQGEWLSLTFGDL
;
A
#
# COMPACT_ATOMS: atom_id res chain seq x y z
N MET A 1 7.75 30.96 -3.59
CA MET A 1 8.31 29.74 -2.96
C MET A 1 7.46 29.44 -1.74
N GLY A 2 6.45 28.58 -1.89
CA GLY A 2 5.57 28.16 -0.78
C GLY A 2 5.75 26.66 -0.57
N ALA A 3 6.35 26.26 0.55
CA ALA A 3 6.46 24.86 0.91
C ALA A 3 5.06 24.34 1.26
N ALA A 4 4.63 23.26 0.59
CA ALA A 4 3.40 22.57 0.93
C ALA A 4 3.53 21.99 2.34
N HIS A 5 2.83 22.58 3.29
CA HIS A 5 2.74 22.08 4.66
C HIS A 5 1.81 20.86 4.66
N TYR A 6 2.37 19.66 4.53
CA TYR A 6 1.61 18.43 4.70
C TYR A 6 1.09 18.35 6.14
N PRO A 7 -0.22 18.20 6.36
CA PRO A 7 -0.74 17.98 7.70
C PRO A 7 -0.19 16.65 8.22
N THR A 8 0.45 16.69 9.38
CA THR A 8 0.85 15.51 10.14
C THR A 8 -0.41 14.68 10.39
N ALA A 9 -0.42 13.42 9.94
CA ALA A 9 -1.54 12.52 10.20
C ALA A 9 -1.77 12.45 11.73
N PRO A 10 -3.02 12.52 12.21
CA PRO A 10 -3.29 12.41 13.64
C PRO A 10 -2.77 11.04 14.14
N PRO A 11 -2.24 10.96 15.38
CA PRO A 11 -1.84 9.69 15.95
C PRO A 11 -3.06 8.77 15.96
N LEU A 12 -2.95 7.62 15.30
CA LEU A 12 -3.97 6.58 15.35
C LEU A 12 -4.12 6.17 16.82
N SER A 13 -5.26 6.51 17.43
CA SER A 13 -5.62 6.10 18.78
C SER A 13 -5.44 4.58 18.90
N GLN A 14 -4.52 4.15 19.77
CA GLN A 14 -4.30 2.74 20.08
C GLN A 14 -5.57 2.13 20.71
N GLY A 15 -6.42 1.55 19.87
CA GLY A 15 -7.44 0.58 20.29
C GLY A 15 -6.78 -0.78 20.56
N LYS A 16 -7.15 -1.41 21.68
CA LYS A 16 -6.50 -2.59 22.27
C LYS A 16 -6.39 -3.81 21.33
N ARG A 17 -5.22 -4.48 21.43
CA ARG A 17 -4.85 -5.81 20.91
C ARG A 17 -5.86 -6.93 21.25
N THR A 18 -6.04 -7.87 20.32
CA THR A 18 -6.42 -9.28 20.59
C THR A 18 -5.54 -10.25 19.79
N PRO A 19 -5.27 -11.47 20.32
CA PRO A 19 -4.31 -12.42 19.76
C PRO A 19 -4.92 -13.26 18.64
N ALA A 20 -4.11 -13.57 17.62
CA ALA A 20 -4.27 -14.64 16.62
C ALA A 20 -5.70 -15.17 16.39
N GLY A 21 -6.49 -14.43 15.62
CA GLY A 21 -7.77 -14.80 15.00
C GLY A 21 -7.85 -14.20 13.59
N PRO A 22 -8.79 -14.60 12.71
CA PRO A 22 -8.62 -14.58 11.25
C PRO A 22 -8.14 -13.22 10.76
N PHE A 23 -7.07 -13.27 9.97
CA PHE A 23 -6.37 -12.14 9.37
C PHE A 23 -7.33 -11.11 8.78
N MET A 24 -7.52 -9.99 9.46
CA MET A 24 -8.26 -8.84 8.95
C MET A 24 -7.31 -8.02 8.07
N ALA A 25 -7.30 -8.31 6.78
CA ALA A 25 -6.62 -7.49 5.78
C ALA A 25 -7.42 -6.19 5.58
N SER A 26 -7.05 -5.09 6.23
CA SER A 26 -7.59 -3.78 5.85
C SER A 26 -6.89 -3.29 4.59
N SER A 27 -7.40 -3.64 3.41
CA SER A 27 -6.95 -3.01 2.16
C SER A 27 -7.58 -1.63 2.05
N SER A 28 -6.76 -0.57 2.12
CA SER A 28 -7.18 0.80 1.81
C SER A 28 -6.44 1.25 0.55
N ALA A 29 -7.06 1.08 -0.62
CA ALA A 29 -6.60 1.71 -1.85
C ALA A 29 -7.12 3.16 -1.86
N VAL A 30 -6.26 4.12 -1.52
CA VAL A 30 -6.56 5.54 -1.68
C VAL A 30 -6.02 5.99 -3.04
N GLY A 31 -6.91 6.12 -4.03
CA GLY A 31 -6.63 6.86 -5.25
C GLY A 31 -7.04 8.32 -5.04
N GLU A 32 -6.09 9.24 -4.86
CA GLU A 32 -6.39 10.67 -4.78
C GLU A 32 -6.25 11.34 -6.16
N GLY A 33 -7.40 11.72 -6.74
CA GLY A 33 -7.54 12.84 -7.64
C GLY A 33 -8.45 13.86 -6.97
N LEU A 34 -7.95 15.09 -6.76
CA LEU A 34 -8.66 16.16 -6.08
C LEU A 34 -10.06 16.43 -6.70
N SER A 35 -11.06 16.55 -5.83
CA SER A 35 -12.49 16.80 -6.11
C SER A 35 -13.31 15.60 -6.62
N GLY A 36 -13.71 14.72 -5.71
CA GLY A 36 -14.88 13.86 -5.91
C GLY A 36 -14.83 12.58 -5.08
N ARG A 37 -15.44 12.58 -3.88
CA ARG A 37 -15.74 11.42 -3.02
C ARG A 37 -14.92 10.15 -3.33
N GLY A 38 -13.72 10.04 -2.73
CA GLY A 38 -13.03 8.76 -2.61
C GLY A 38 -13.93 7.76 -1.89
N ARG A 39 -14.41 6.74 -2.60
CA ARG A 39 -15.14 5.63 -1.98
C ARG A 39 -14.10 4.68 -1.39
N SER A 40 -13.95 4.71 -0.07
CA SER A 40 -13.41 3.56 0.66
C SER A 40 -14.37 2.39 0.44
N GLN A 41 -13.94 1.38 -0.31
CA GLN A 41 -14.68 0.12 -0.42
C GLN A 41 -14.12 -0.85 0.60
N VAL A 42 -14.81 -0.97 1.74
CA VAL A 42 -14.68 -2.12 2.62
C VAL A 42 -15.61 -3.19 2.06
N ALA A 43 -15.05 -4.18 1.37
CA ALA A 43 -15.82 -5.31 0.89
C ALA A 43 -16.09 -6.26 2.08
N GLU A 44 -17.29 -6.17 2.68
CA GLU A 44 -17.83 -7.25 3.51
C GLU A 44 -18.57 -8.23 2.60
N GLY A 45 -17.88 -9.29 2.19
CA GLY A 45 -18.37 -10.38 1.36
C GLY A 45 -17.37 -11.52 1.41
N GLU A 46 -17.76 -12.74 1.01
CA GLU A 46 -16.82 -13.85 0.81
C GLU A 46 -15.63 -13.30 0.03
N ALA A 47 -14.43 -13.37 0.61
CA ALA A 47 -13.27 -12.64 0.12
C ALA A 47 -12.92 -13.13 -1.30
N GLU A 48 -13.49 -12.47 -2.30
CA GLU A 48 -12.97 -12.47 -3.66
C GLU A 48 -11.46 -12.26 -3.53
N PRO A 49 -10.62 -13.15 -4.07
CA PRO A 49 -9.20 -13.10 -3.82
C PRO A 49 -8.68 -11.72 -4.24
N LEU A 50 -7.98 -11.03 -3.33
CA LEU A 50 -7.49 -9.66 -3.51
C LEU A 50 -6.79 -9.46 -4.87
N ALA A 51 -6.08 -10.49 -5.35
CA ALA A 51 -5.47 -10.53 -6.68
C ALA A 51 -6.48 -10.30 -7.79
N LEU A 52 -7.58 -11.06 -7.81
CA LEU A 52 -8.62 -10.97 -8.85
C LEU A 52 -9.29 -9.59 -8.84
N ALA A 53 -9.53 -9.03 -7.65
CA ALA A 53 -10.10 -7.69 -7.52
C ALA A 53 -9.16 -6.60 -8.06
N VAL A 54 -7.85 -6.68 -7.80
CA VAL A 54 -6.86 -5.73 -8.32
C VAL A 54 -6.65 -5.91 -9.82
N GLU A 55 -6.64 -7.16 -10.31
CA GLU A 55 -6.50 -7.49 -11.72
C GLU A 55 -7.66 -6.95 -12.56
N ALA A 56 -8.88 -6.94 -12.02
CA ALA A 56 -10.07 -6.39 -12.67
C ALA A 56 -10.03 -4.87 -12.89
N ILE A 57 -9.18 -4.14 -12.14
CA ILE A 57 -8.98 -2.70 -12.33
C ILE A 57 -8.11 -2.49 -13.58
N THR A 58 -8.57 -1.70 -14.54
CA THR A 58 -7.81 -1.48 -15.79
C THR A 58 -7.04 -0.17 -15.79
N GLU A 59 -7.48 0.77 -14.96
CA GLU A 59 -6.93 2.09 -14.81
C GLU A 59 -5.58 2.08 -14.09
N ARG A 60 -4.76 3.09 -14.40
CA ARG A 60 -3.50 3.36 -13.70
C ARG A 60 -3.63 4.64 -12.91
N PHE A 61 -2.98 4.69 -11.76
CA PHE A 61 -3.04 5.80 -10.82
C PHE A 61 -1.66 6.46 -10.65
N PRO A 62 -1.63 7.78 -10.45
CA PRO A 62 -0.38 8.49 -10.14
C PRO A 62 0.16 8.10 -8.75
N VAL A 63 -0.71 7.59 -7.86
CA VAL A 63 -0.35 7.10 -6.54
C VAL A 63 -1.11 5.81 -6.25
N VAL A 64 -0.40 4.77 -5.83
CA VAL A 64 -0.94 3.50 -5.35
C VAL A 64 -0.41 3.26 -3.94
N VAL A 65 -1.29 2.89 -3.01
CA VAL A 65 -0.92 2.57 -1.62
C VAL A 65 -1.47 1.20 -1.26
N ALA A 66 -0.62 0.34 -0.70
CA ALA A 66 -1.00 -0.99 -0.20
C ALA A 66 -0.46 -1.17 1.23
N ASN A 67 -1.35 -1.14 2.22
CA ASN A 67 -1.02 -1.36 3.62
C ASN A 67 -1.46 -2.76 4.07
N ILE A 68 -0.63 -3.76 3.76
CA ILE A 68 -0.89 -5.19 4.03
C ILE A 68 0.45 -5.91 4.31
N GLU A 69 0.41 -7.16 4.74
CA GLU A 69 1.64 -7.89 5.10
C GLU A 69 2.44 -8.39 3.88
N ALA A 70 3.75 -8.64 4.08
CA ALA A 70 4.68 -9.09 3.02
C ALA A 70 4.21 -10.35 2.27
N ARG A 71 3.60 -11.32 2.97
CA ARG A 71 3.14 -12.60 2.36
C ARG A 71 2.07 -12.39 1.28
N VAL A 72 1.34 -11.27 1.35
CA VAL A 72 0.37 -10.87 0.32
C VAL A 72 1.01 -9.92 -0.69
N LEU A 73 1.88 -9.00 -0.24
CA LEU A 73 2.56 -8.05 -1.13
C LEU A 73 3.39 -8.72 -2.22
N ILE A 74 4.14 -9.77 -1.88
CA ILE A 74 5.06 -10.45 -2.81
C ILE A 74 4.31 -11.05 -4.02
N PRO A 75 3.30 -11.93 -3.85
CA PRO A 75 2.56 -12.46 -4.99
C PRO A 75 1.74 -11.39 -5.74
N MET A 76 1.39 -10.28 -5.08
CA MET A 76 0.64 -9.17 -5.68
C MET A 76 1.51 -8.20 -6.50
N ALA A 77 2.84 -8.36 -6.51
CA ALA A 77 3.74 -7.40 -7.13
C ALA A 77 3.43 -7.09 -8.61
N PRO A 78 3.15 -8.09 -9.48
CA PRO A 78 2.81 -7.80 -10.88
C PRO A 78 1.50 -7.00 -11.01
N ALA A 79 0.48 -7.38 -10.23
CA ALA A 79 -0.83 -6.75 -10.27
C ALA A 79 -0.77 -5.31 -9.79
N LEU A 80 -0.10 -5.05 -8.66
CA LEU A 80 0.04 -3.70 -8.09
C LEU A 80 0.93 -2.79 -8.96
N ALA A 81 2.07 -3.29 -9.45
CA ALA A 81 2.94 -2.53 -10.33
C ALA A 81 2.23 -2.12 -11.63
N ALA A 82 1.36 -2.97 -12.18
CA ALA A 82 0.58 -2.67 -13.38
C ALA A 82 -0.48 -1.57 -13.18
N ARG A 83 -0.79 -1.17 -11.94
CA ARG A 83 -1.70 -0.07 -11.61
C ARG A 83 -0.99 1.26 -11.41
N VAL A 84 0.35 1.30 -11.42
CA VAL A 84 1.12 2.54 -11.28
C VAL A 84 1.28 3.20 -12.66
N GLN A 85 1.01 4.51 -12.74
CA GLN A 85 1.32 5.30 -13.93
C GLN A 85 2.84 5.42 -14.12
N THR A 86 3.28 5.78 -15.33
CA THR A 86 4.66 6.26 -15.52
C THR A 86 4.90 7.46 -14.61
N ASP A 87 6.05 7.50 -13.96
CA ASP A 87 6.42 8.51 -12.95
C ASP A 87 5.47 8.56 -11.73
N GLY A 88 4.67 7.50 -11.53
CA GLY A 88 3.78 7.36 -10.38
C GLY A 88 4.48 6.82 -9.14
N LEU A 89 3.83 7.00 -7.99
CA LEU A 89 4.29 6.57 -6.69
C LEU A 89 3.60 5.26 -6.26
N LEU A 90 4.38 4.32 -5.73
CA LEU A 90 3.86 3.15 -5.03
C LEU A 90 4.37 3.11 -3.59
N VAL A 91 3.46 3.07 -2.62
CA VAL A 91 3.80 2.91 -1.20
C VAL A 91 3.30 1.57 -0.70
N LEU A 92 4.22 0.72 -0.26
CA LEU A 92 3.95 -0.55 0.41
C LEU A 92 4.20 -0.37 1.90
N SER A 93 3.24 -0.70 2.76
CA SER A 93 3.39 -0.66 4.21
C SER A 93 2.80 -1.91 4.86
N GLY A 94 3.11 -2.15 6.14
CA GLY A 94 2.76 -3.39 6.83
C GLY A 94 3.85 -4.46 6.74
N ILE A 95 5.07 -4.06 6.35
CA ILE A 95 6.25 -4.92 6.24
C ILE A 95 6.93 -4.98 7.61
N LEU A 96 7.31 -6.18 8.06
CA LEU A 96 8.09 -6.35 9.29
C LEU A 96 9.60 -6.33 9.00
N GLU A 97 10.40 -5.95 9.99
CA GLU A 97 11.86 -6.06 9.92
C GLU A 97 12.31 -7.47 9.52
N GLY A 98 13.24 -7.53 8.56
CA GLY A 98 13.74 -8.77 7.97
C GLY A 98 13.00 -9.22 6.70
N GLN A 99 11.87 -8.60 6.35
CA GLN A 99 11.10 -8.92 5.15
C GLN A 99 11.32 -7.93 4.00
N GLN A 100 12.00 -6.81 4.25
CA GLN A 100 12.16 -5.73 3.27
C GLN A 100 12.87 -6.16 1.99
N ASP A 101 13.85 -7.06 2.07
CA ASP A 101 14.64 -7.46 0.90
C ASP A 101 13.80 -8.33 -0.04
N ASP A 102 13.00 -9.26 0.50
CA ASP A 102 12.09 -10.09 -0.28
C ASP A 102 11.00 -9.25 -0.96
N VAL A 103 10.44 -8.28 -0.24
CA VAL A 103 9.45 -7.35 -0.81
C VAL A 103 10.11 -6.47 -1.87
N SER A 104 11.28 -5.88 -1.60
CA SER A 104 11.99 -5.06 -2.58
C SER A 104 12.35 -5.84 -3.85
N ALA A 105 12.75 -7.11 -3.70
CA ALA A 105 13.06 -7.98 -4.83
C ALA A 105 11.83 -8.27 -5.70
N ALA A 106 10.67 -8.51 -5.09
CA ALA A 106 9.42 -8.74 -5.83
C ALA A 106 8.98 -7.53 -6.67
N TYR A 107 9.31 -6.31 -6.21
CA TYR A 107 8.95 -5.05 -6.88
C TYR A 107 10.13 -4.41 -7.65
N ALA A 108 11.23 -5.15 -7.87
CA ALA A 108 12.47 -4.62 -8.46
C ALA A 108 12.29 -3.97 -9.84
N ALA A 109 11.24 -4.32 -10.58
CA ALA A 109 10.89 -3.71 -11.87
C ALA A 109 10.55 -2.21 -11.76
N LEU A 110 10.17 -1.73 -10.58
CA LEU A 110 9.90 -0.32 -10.30
C LEU A 110 11.15 0.48 -9.90
N GLY A 111 12.32 -0.17 -9.83
CA GLY A 111 13.57 0.44 -9.41
C GLY A 111 13.78 0.41 -7.89
N PRO A 112 14.73 1.20 -7.38
CA PRO A 112 15.07 1.20 -5.95
C PRO A 112 13.93 1.80 -5.12
N ALA A 113 13.68 1.21 -3.95
CA ALA A 113 12.74 1.74 -2.98
C ALA A 113 13.42 2.63 -1.94
N ARG A 114 12.73 3.69 -1.54
CA ARG A 114 13.01 4.38 -0.27
C ARG A 114 12.38 3.59 0.88
N LEU A 115 13.19 3.22 1.86
CA LEU A 115 12.75 2.55 3.08
C LEU A 115 12.52 3.56 4.21
N ASP A 116 11.36 3.50 4.85
CA ASP A 116 11.07 4.21 6.10
C ASP A 116 10.73 3.21 7.21
N ARG A 117 11.09 3.53 8.46
CA ARG A 117 10.95 2.62 9.61
C ARG A 117 10.33 3.31 10.81
N GLN A 118 9.35 2.64 11.42
CA GLN A 118 8.75 3.02 12.69
C GLN A 118 8.69 1.80 13.63
N GLY A 119 9.69 1.69 14.51
CA GLY A 119 9.85 0.52 15.38
C GLY A 119 10.20 -0.72 14.55
N GLU A 120 9.35 -1.74 14.64
CA GLU A 120 9.42 -3.01 13.88
C GLU A 120 8.76 -2.94 12.50
N TRP A 121 8.02 -1.86 12.23
CA TRP A 121 7.26 -1.68 11.00
C TRP A 121 8.05 -0.89 9.98
N LEU A 122 8.00 -1.37 8.74
CA LEU A 122 8.66 -0.78 7.58
C LEU A 122 7.63 -0.37 6.52
N SER A 123 8.02 0.62 5.73
CA SER A 123 7.39 0.93 4.45
C SER A 123 8.44 1.06 3.35
N LEU A 124 8.06 0.67 2.14
CA LEU A 124 8.86 0.83 0.92
C LEU A 124 8.10 1.74 -0.04
N THR A 125 8.77 2.79 -0.51
CA THR A 125 8.22 3.74 -1.48
C THR A 125 9.01 3.67 -2.78
N PHE A 126 8.34 3.42 -3.90
CA PHE A 126 8.92 3.41 -5.25
C PHE A 126 8.42 4.64 -6.02
N GLY A 127 9.30 5.22 -6.86
CA GLY A 127 9.04 6.45 -7.61
C GLY A 127 9.50 7.72 -6.88
N ASP A 128 9.74 8.77 -7.64
CA ASP A 128 10.15 10.10 -7.16
C ASP A 128 9.02 11.11 -7.45
N LEU A 129 8.70 11.95 -6.46
CA LEU A 129 7.76 13.08 -6.61
C LEU A 129 8.49 14.37 -6.97
#